data_AF-M6DCD1-F1
#
_entry.id   AF-M6DCD1-F1
#
_cell.length_a   1.000
_cell.length_b   1.000
_cell.length_c   1.000
_cell.angle_alpha   90.00
_cell.angle_beta   90.00
_cell.angle_gamma   90.00
#
_symmetry.space_group_name_H-M   'P 1'
#
loop_
_entity.id
_entity.type
_entity.pdbx_description
1 polymer ?
#
loop_
_entity_poly.entity_id
_entity_poly.type
_entity_poly.pdbx_seq_one_letter_code
_entity_poly.pdbx_strand_id
1 'polypeptide(L)'
;MLLLLVPSSSKNAAVPNSGKNVFSEGFSAFSNILNLGSFSSAQEEEGLIPASLLRNETPDNLYWIAVATPRDAAETKAQNELREDWAALYGKIYSGKATREEIVEYFTTQIKLHEDQLELLKIMEDRYPERLNDDSRRMILAGKELYAKKLKNVKDEYEKHINQK
;
A
#
# COMPACT_ATOMS: atom_id res chain seq x y z
N MET A 1 15.91 24.46 -61.59
CA MET A 1 15.93 24.90 -60.18
C MET A 1 16.34 23.69 -59.34
N LEU A 2 17.40 23.88 -58.54
CA LEU A 2 18.13 23.04 -57.57
C LEU A 2 17.91 21.51 -57.40
N LEU A 3 19.06 20.84 -57.24
CA LEU A 3 19.33 19.46 -56.83
C LEU A 3 19.10 19.19 -55.31
N LEU A 4 18.78 17.92 -55.04
CA LEU A 4 19.04 17.03 -53.89
C LEU A 4 19.75 17.59 -52.63
N LEU A 5 19.25 17.26 -51.43
CA LEU A 5 19.85 16.29 -50.48
C LEU A 5 19.05 16.19 -49.16
N VAL A 6 18.90 14.97 -48.66
CA VAL A 6 18.54 14.65 -47.27
C VAL A 6 19.75 14.87 -46.35
N PRO A 7 19.54 15.27 -45.10
CA PRO A 7 20.31 14.66 -44.01
C PRO A 7 19.43 14.06 -42.92
N SER A 8 19.82 12.85 -42.51
CA SER A 8 19.44 12.20 -41.26
C SER A 8 20.07 12.96 -40.09
N SER A 9 19.31 13.23 -39.03
CA SER A 9 19.89 13.49 -37.71
C SER A 9 18.96 13.07 -36.59
N SER A 10 19.47 12.15 -35.80
CA SER A 10 18.96 11.62 -34.54
C SER A 10 18.71 12.72 -33.51
N LYS A 11 17.55 12.69 -32.84
CA LYS A 11 17.42 13.13 -31.45
C LYS A 11 16.56 12.14 -30.66
N ASN A 12 17.23 11.54 -29.69
CA ASN A 12 16.70 10.69 -28.66
C ASN A 12 15.72 11.43 -27.73
N ALA A 13 14.89 10.60 -27.11
CA ALA A 13 14.37 10.70 -25.74
C ALA A 13 13.34 11.80 -25.42
N ALA A 14 12.08 11.37 -25.41
CA ALA A 14 11.27 11.44 -24.19
C ALA A 14 10.30 10.26 -24.20
N VAL A 15 10.74 9.12 -23.70
CA VAL A 15 9.81 8.07 -23.25
C VAL A 15 9.18 8.63 -21.97
N PRO A 16 7.87 8.87 -21.90
CA PRO A 16 7.24 9.04 -20.61
C PRO A 16 7.37 7.70 -19.91
N ASN A 17 8.32 7.60 -18.98
CA ASN A 17 8.39 6.50 -18.05
C ASN A 17 7.16 6.64 -17.14
N SER A 18 6.00 6.18 -17.61
CA SER A 18 4.92 5.81 -16.71
C SER A 18 5.41 4.57 -15.98
N GLY A 19 6.24 4.81 -14.96
CA GLY A 19 6.36 3.88 -13.85
C GLY A 19 4.95 3.74 -13.33
N LYS A 20 4.24 2.73 -13.84
CA LYS A 20 3.03 2.24 -13.22
C LYS A 20 3.48 1.93 -11.81
N ASN A 21 3.04 2.75 -10.87
CA ASN A 21 3.25 2.51 -9.46
C ASN A 21 2.52 1.19 -9.18
N VAL A 22 3.21 0.07 -9.35
CA VAL A 22 2.71 -1.28 -9.04
C VAL A 22 2.26 -1.35 -7.58
N PHE A 23 2.77 -0.44 -6.75
CA PHE A 23 2.33 -0.20 -5.40
C PHE A 23 0.87 0.30 -5.29
N SER A 24 0.33 1.13 -6.21
CA SER A 24 -0.96 1.81 -5.98
C SER A 24 -2.21 0.93 -6.14
N GLU A 25 -2.15 -0.14 -6.94
CA GLU A 25 -3.34 -0.96 -7.23
C GLU A 25 -3.78 -1.81 -6.03
N GLY A 26 -2.88 -2.08 -5.09
CA GLY A 26 -3.17 -2.92 -3.92
C GLY A 26 -3.78 -2.19 -2.72
N PHE A 27 -3.72 -0.86 -2.65
CA PHE A 27 -4.13 -0.06 -1.48
C PHE A 27 -5.50 0.61 -1.62
N SER A 28 -5.92 0.91 -2.84
CA SER A 28 -7.20 1.57 -3.14
C SER A 28 -8.42 0.75 -2.75
N ALA A 29 -8.30 -0.58 -2.70
CA ALA A 29 -9.40 -1.45 -2.26
C ALA A 29 -9.75 -1.28 -0.76
N PHE A 30 -8.79 -0.91 0.08
CA PHE A 30 -8.97 -0.81 1.54
C PHE A 30 -9.34 0.60 2.01
N SER A 31 -8.89 1.64 1.29
CA SER A 31 -9.34 3.01 1.55
C SER A 31 -10.86 3.17 1.37
N ASN A 32 -11.47 2.35 0.49
CA ASN A 32 -12.92 2.30 0.28
C ASN A 32 -13.66 1.64 1.45
N ILE A 33 -13.03 0.72 2.20
CA ILE A 33 -13.61 0.06 3.39
C ILE A 33 -13.58 1.00 4.59
N LEU A 34 -12.53 1.82 4.71
CA LEU A 34 -12.33 2.74 5.83
C LEU A 34 -12.84 4.17 5.60
N ASN A 35 -13.66 4.39 4.55
CA ASN A 35 -14.14 5.68 4.07
C ASN A 35 -13.17 6.85 4.33
N LEU A 36 -11.94 6.68 3.89
CA LEU A 36 -10.90 7.70 3.95
C LEU A 36 -10.91 8.59 2.67
N GLY A 37 -12.01 8.53 1.91
CA GLY A 37 -12.27 9.32 0.71
C GLY A 37 -13.71 9.79 0.67
N SER A 38 -13.95 10.99 1.21
CA SER A 38 -15.14 11.83 1.05
C SER A 38 -16.22 11.33 0.06
N PHE A 39 -17.23 10.62 0.58
CA PHE A 39 -18.55 10.56 -0.04
C PHE A 39 -19.51 11.45 0.76
N SER A 40 -19.84 12.60 0.15
CA SER A 40 -20.92 13.46 0.60
C SER A 40 -22.26 12.81 0.26
N SER A 41 -22.88 12.16 1.24
CA SER A 41 -24.34 12.11 1.37
C SER A 41 -24.70 11.80 2.82
N ALA A 42 -25.31 12.79 3.48
CA ALA A 42 -25.90 12.64 4.79
C ALA A 42 -27.00 11.57 4.76
N GLN A 43 -26.68 10.36 5.18
CA GLN A 43 -27.64 9.36 5.64
C GLN A 43 -27.04 8.67 6.86
N GLU A 44 -27.80 8.73 7.95
CA GLU A 44 -27.70 8.03 9.25
C GLU A 44 -26.52 7.06 9.40
N GLU A 45 -25.56 7.42 10.27
CA GLU A 45 -24.37 6.64 10.59
C GLU A 45 -24.68 5.42 11.49
N GLU A 46 -25.47 4.48 10.98
CA GLU A 46 -25.48 3.10 11.49
C GLU A 46 -24.42 2.29 10.75
N GLY A 47 -23.41 1.80 11.48
CA GLY A 47 -22.45 0.83 10.94
C GLY A 47 -21.06 1.35 10.59
N LEU A 48 -20.68 2.55 11.06
CA LEU A 48 -19.35 3.13 10.83
C LEU A 48 -18.50 3.07 12.11
N ILE A 49 -17.30 2.48 11.97
CA ILE A 49 -16.27 2.47 13.02
C ILE A 49 -15.34 3.65 12.76
N PRO A 50 -15.25 4.66 13.65
CA PRO A 50 -14.41 5.82 13.42
C PRO A 50 -12.93 5.46 13.29
N ALA A 51 -12.25 5.97 12.26
CA ALA A 51 -10.82 5.75 12.09
C ALA A 51 -9.98 6.28 13.28
N SER A 52 -10.44 7.33 13.95
CA SER A 52 -9.81 7.86 15.17
C SER A 52 -9.88 6.88 16.34
N LEU A 53 -10.99 6.14 16.47
CA LEU A 53 -11.15 5.11 17.50
C LEU A 53 -10.14 3.98 17.28
N LEU A 54 -10.07 3.47 16.05
CA LEU A 54 -9.13 2.42 15.68
C LEU A 54 -7.67 2.89 15.82
N ARG A 55 -7.35 4.12 15.41
CA ARG A 55 -6.00 4.69 15.55
C ARG A 55 -5.58 4.84 17.01
N ASN A 56 -6.51 5.15 17.91
CA ASN A 56 -6.21 5.23 19.33
C ASN A 56 -5.95 3.85 19.95
N GLU A 57 -6.59 2.79 19.44
CA GLU A 57 -6.35 1.42 19.90
C GLU A 57 -5.10 0.78 19.31
N THR A 58 -4.69 1.22 18.12
CA THR A 58 -3.52 0.69 17.42
C THR A 58 -2.57 1.80 16.96
N PRO A 59 -2.07 2.66 17.87
CA PRO A 59 -1.29 3.84 17.49
C PRO A 59 0.00 3.48 16.74
N ASP A 60 0.57 2.30 17.02
CA ASP A 60 1.82 1.81 16.43
C ASP A 60 1.60 0.97 15.15
N ASN A 61 0.36 0.88 14.66
CA ASN A 61 0.03 0.08 13.49
C ASN A 61 0.44 0.80 12.20
N LEU A 62 1.25 0.13 11.39
CA LEU A 62 1.91 0.69 10.22
C LEU A 62 0.91 1.15 9.14
N TYR A 63 -0.33 0.63 9.15
CA TYR A 63 -1.41 1.11 8.31
C TYR A 63 -1.58 2.63 8.39
N TRP A 64 -1.51 3.20 9.59
CA TRP A 64 -1.74 4.62 9.83
C TRP A 64 -0.69 5.53 9.17
N ILE A 65 0.53 5.01 9.08
CA ILE A 65 1.68 5.74 8.54
C ILE A 65 1.83 5.47 7.04
N ALA A 66 1.45 4.29 6.57
CA ALA A 66 1.75 3.86 5.20
C ALA A 66 0.58 3.95 4.21
N VAL A 67 -0.68 3.89 4.70
CA VAL A 67 -1.83 3.61 3.82
C VAL A 67 -3.04 4.47 4.13
N ALA A 68 -3.31 4.78 5.39
CA ALA A 68 -4.45 5.61 5.78
C ALA A 68 -4.42 6.97 5.05
N THR A 69 -5.57 7.54 4.69
CA THR A 69 -5.57 8.90 4.13
C THR A 69 -4.93 9.86 5.13
N PRO A 70 -3.91 10.63 4.69
CA PRO A 70 -3.27 11.64 5.51
C PRO A 70 -4.27 12.66 6.07
N ARG A 71 -4.06 13.07 7.32
CA ARG A 71 -4.84 14.12 7.96
C ARG A 71 -4.30 15.52 7.66
N ASP A 72 -3.02 15.62 7.33
CA ASP A 72 -2.33 16.88 7.08
C ASP A 72 -1.17 16.73 6.08
N ALA A 73 -0.53 17.86 5.78
CA ALA A 73 0.59 17.92 4.85
C ALA A 73 1.84 17.19 5.38
N ALA A 74 2.02 17.11 6.70
CA ALA A 74 3.16 16.41 7.29
C ALA A 74 3.01 14.90 7.15
N GLU A 75 1.82 14.34 7.43
CA GLU A 75 1.50 12.93 7.18
C GLU A 75 1.61 12.59 5.69
N THR A 76 1.14 13.49 4.80
CA THR A 76 1.28 13.30 3.34
C THR A 76 2.74 13.21 2.92
N LYS A 77 3.59 14.09 3.45
CA LYS A 77 5.02 14.09 3.17
C LYS A 77 5.68 12.79 3.66
N ALA A 78 5.43 12.40 4.91
CA ALA A 78 5.99 11.18 5.49
C ALA A 78 5.58 9.93 4.71
N GLN A 79 4.32 9.84 4.27
CA GLN A 79 3.84 8.75 3.40
C GLN A 79 4.57 8.69 2.06
N ASN A 80 4.81 9.84 1.44
CA ASN A 80 5.52 9.89 0.17
C ASN A 80 6.98 9.46 0.33
N GLU A 81 7.68 9.96 1.35
CA GLU A 81 9.05 9.57 1.66
C GLU A 81 9.15 8.04 1.91
N LEU A 82 8.27 7.49 2.74
CA LEU A 82 8.21 6.05 3.00
C LEU A 82 8.00 5.22 1.72
N ARG A 83 7.11 5.69 0.83
CA ARG A 83 6.84 5.01 -0.44
C ARG A 83 8.03 5.07 -1.40
N GLU A 84 8.74 6.20 -1.43
CA GLU A 84 9.95 6.36 -2.23
C GLU A 84 11.07 5.43 -1.73
N ASP A 85 11.25 5.34 -0.41
CA ASP A 85 12.21 4.43 0.22
C ASP A 85 11.91 2.97 -0.12
N TRP A 86 10.64 2.56 0.01
CA TRP A 86 10.21 1.22 -0.38
C TRP A 86 10.39 0.93 -1.87
N ALA A 87 10.12 1.90 -2.74
CA ALA A 87 10.34 1.75 -4.18
C ALA A 87 11.83 1.60 -4.51
N ALA A 88 12.71 2.33 -3.82
CA ALA A 88 14.15 2.23 -3.98
C ALA A 88 14.67 0.85 -3.55
N LEU A 89 14.25 0.36 -2.38
CA LEU A 89 14.60 -0.97 -1.89
C LEU A 89 14.07 -2.06 -2.83
N TYR A 90 12.81 -1.97 -3.24
CA TYR A 90 12.22 -2.88 -4.23
C TYR A 90 13.06 -2.93 -5.51
N GLY A 91 13.39 -1.78 -6.08
CA GLY A 91 14.22 -1.70 -7.28
C GLY A 91 15.60 -2.38 -7.12
N LYS A 92 16.25 -2.20 -5.96
CA LYS A 92 17.53 -2.87 -5.65
C LYS A 92 17.37 -4.38 -5.53
N ILE A 93 16.33 -4.86 -4.85
CA ILE A 93 16.07 -6.30 -4.63
C ILE A 93 15.89 -7.02 -5.97
N TYR A 94 14.99 -6.54 -6.82
CA TYR A 94 14.69 -7.22 -8.09
C TYR A 94 15.72 -6.96 -9.18
N SER A 95 16.64 -6.00 -9.01
CA SER A 95 17.83 -5.87 -9.86
C SER A 95 19.06 -6.64 -9.34
N GLY A 96 18.93 -7.38 -8.23
CA GLY A 96 20.02 -8.16 -7.62
C GLY A 96 21.09 -7.32 -6.93
N LYS A 97 20.84 -6.01 -6.74
CA LYS A 97 21.80 -5.04 -6.19
C LYS A 97 21.65 -4.82 -4.68
N ALA A 98 20.56 -5.28 -4.08
CA ALA A 98 20.34 -5.12 -2.64
C ALA A 98 21.36 -5.93 -1.81
N THR A 99 21.76 -5.38 -0.67
CA THR A 99 22.45 -6.08 0.42
C THR A 99 21.48 -7.01 1.16
N ARG A 100 22.02 -7.89 2.02
CA ARG A 100 21.18 -8.78 2.84
C ARG A 100 20.34 -7.97 3.83
N GLU A 101 20.91 -6.91 4.39
CA GLU A 101 20.28 -6.00 5.33
C GLU A 101 19.11 -5.25 4.65
N GLU A 102 19.30 -4.75 3.43
CA GLU A 102 18.24 -4.07 2.65
C GLU A 102 17.09 -5.03 2.29
N ILE A 103 17.37 -6.31 2.02
CA ILE A 103 16.35 -7.34 1.80
C ILE A 103 15.54 -7.55 3.08
N VAL A 104 16.22 -7.74 4.22
CA VAL A 104 15.58 -7.94 5.53
C VAL A 104 14.71 -6.73 5.89
N GLU A 105 15.22 -5.52 5.71
CA GLU A 105 14.52 -4.27 6.00
C GLU A 105 13.21 -4.16 5.21
N TYR A 106 13.29 -4.34 3.88
CA TYR A 106 12.12 -4.26 3.01
C TYR A 106 11.07 -5.30 3.41
N PHE A 107 11.45 -6.58 3.45
CA PHE A 107 10.48 -7.65 3.66
C PHE A 107 9.92 -7.68 5.08
N THR A 108 10.71 -7.35 6.10
CA THR A 108 10.20 -7.23 7.49
C THR A 108 9.12 -6.15 7.58
N THR A 109 9.35 -5.01 6.92
CA THR A 109 8.38 -3.91 6.90
C THR A 109 7.11 -4.28 6.14
N GLN A 110 7.22 -4.96 4.98
CA GLN A 110 6.05 -5.41 4.22
C GLN A 110 5.26 -6.51 4.95
N ILE A 111 5.94 -7.42 5.65
CA ILE A 111 5.31 -8.43 6.52
C ILE A 111 4.51 -7.73 7.61
N LYS A 112 5.13 -6.80 8.35
CA LYS A 112 4.48 -6.05 9.42
C LYS A 112 3.25 -5.29 8.90
N LEU A 113 3.35 -4.64 7.74
CA LEU A 113 2.22 -3.92 7.14
C LEU A 113 0.99 -4.82 6.93
N HIS A 114 1.18 -6.03 6.41
CA HIS A 114 0.07 -6.95 6.19
C HIS A 114 -0.46 -7.59 7.48
N GLU A 115 0.41 -7.86 8.46
CA GLU A 115 -0.01 -8.29 9.79
C GLU A 115 -0.88 -7.22 10.48
N ASP A 116 -0.48 -5.97 10.34
CA ASP A 116 -1.18 -4.80 10.87
C ASP A 116 -2.53 -4.54 10.22
N GLN A 117 -2.63 -4.74 8.90
CA GLN A 117 -3.90 -4.67 8.18
C GLN A 117 -4.86 -5.78 8.63
N LEU A 118 -4.35 -6.99 8.88
CA LEU A 118 -5.15 -8.10 9.43
C LEU A 118 -5.61 -7.83 10.85
N GLU A 119 -4.73 -7.26 11.68
CA GLU A 119 -5.05 -6.87 13.05
C GLU A 119 -6.22 -5.88 13.08
N LEU A 120 -6.19 -4.83 12.26
CA LEU A 120 -7.28 -3.86 12.18
C LEU A 120 -8.62 -4.51 11.81
N LEU A 121 -8.62 -5.38 10.81
CA LEU A 121 -9.83 -6.09 10.39
C LEU A 121 -10.38 -7.00 11.50
N LYS A 122 -9.49 -7.68 12.22
CA LYS A 122 -9.86 -8.51 13.37
C LYS A 122 -10.44 -7.66 14.51
N ILE A 123 -9.85 -6.50 14.78
CA ILE A 123 -10.35 -5.57 15.80
C ILE A 123 -11.76 -5.11 15.48
N MET A 124 -12.02 -4.73 14.22
CA MET A 124 -13.35 -4.31 13.79
C MET A 124 -14.38 -5.43 13.99
N GLU A 125 -14.04 -6.66 13.62
CA GLU A 125 -14.90 -7.84 13.76
C GLU A 125 -15.15 -8.24 15.22
N ASP A 126 -14.09 -8.30 16.03
CA ASP A 126 -14.14 -8.84 17.39
C ASP A 126 -14.68 -7.82 18.41
N ARG A 127 -14.29 -6.53 18.28
CA ARG A 127 -14.62 -5.49 19.28
C ARG A 127 -15.85 -4.68 18.94
N TYR A 128 -16.20 -4.60 17.66
CA TYR A 128 -17.29 -3.75 17.18
C TYR A 128 -18.32 -4.50 16.30
N PRO A 129 -18.70 -5.75 16.61
CA PRO A 129 -19.61 -6.54 15.74
C PRO A 129 -21.00 -5.92 15.58
N GLU A 130 -21.46 -5.16 16.57
CA GLU A 130 -22.72 -4.41 16.56
C GLU A 130 -22.68 -3.18 15.66
N ARG A 131 -21.47 -2.69 15.32
CA ARG A 131 -21.25 -1.58 14.38
C ARG A 131 -20.97 -2.07 12.97
N LEU A 132 -21.15 -3.35 12.68
CA LEU A 132 -20.96 -3.90 11.35
C LEU A 132 -22.30 -4.29 10.75
N ASN A 133 -22.71 -3.60 9.69
CA ASN A 133 -23.77 -4.10 8.82
C ASN A 133 -23.26 -5.27 7.96
N ASP A 134 -24.17 -5.96 7.28
CA ASP A 134 -23.81 -7.16 6.51
C ASP A 134 -22.82 -6.89 5.39
N ASP A 135 -22.82 -5.68 4.81
CA ASP A 135 -21.89 -5.29 3.76
C ASP A 135 -20.48 -5.11 4.34
N SER A 136 -20.35 -4.39 5.46
CA SER A 136 -19.09 -4.23 6.18
C SER A 136 -18.53 -5.58 6.64
N ARG A 137 -19.36 -6.52 7.10
CA ARG A 137 -18.92 -7.88 7.45
C ARG A 137 -18.34 -8.63 6.24
N ARG A 138 -19.01 -8.57 5.08
CA ARG A 138 -18.50 -9.20 3.85
C ARG A 138 -17.19 -8.57 3.39
N MET A 139 -17.06 -7.24 3.50
CA MET A 139 -15.82 -6.53 3.18
C MET A 139 -14.68 -6.91 4.13
N ILE A 140 -14.94 -7.02 5.44
CA ILE A 140 -13.95 -7.48 6.41
C ILE A 140 -13.48 -8.89 6.09
N LEU A 141 -14.40 -9.81 5.80
CA LEU A 141 -14.06 -11.18 5.40
C LEU A 141 -13.16 -11.21 4.16
N ALA A 142 -13.55 -10.49 3.10
CA ALA A 142 -12.76 -10.38 1.88
C ALA A 142 -11.39 -9.73 2.12
N GLY A 143 -11.33 -8.70 2.96
CA GLY A 143 -10.10 -8.05 3.38
C GLY A 143 -9.17 -9.03 4.11
N LYS A 144 -9.70 -9.82 5.05
CA LYS A 144 -8.91 -10.82 5.79
C LYS A 144 -8.33 -11.87 4.85
N GLU A 145 -9.13 -12.37 3.91
CA GLU A 145 -8.65 -13.31 2.89
C GLU A 145 -7.53 -12.69 2.03
N LEU A 146 -7.75 -11.46 1.54
CA LEU A 146 -6.77 -10.75 0.72
C LEU A 146 -5.44 -10.56 1.45
N TYR A 147 -5.47 -10.04 2.69
CA TYR A 147 -4.25 -9.76 3.44
C TYR A 147 -3.57 -11.01 3.98
N ALA A 148 -4.32 -12.07 4.30
CA ALA A 148 -3.72 -13.37 4.62
C ALA A 148 -2.94 -13.92 3.41
N LYS A 149 -3.50 -13.78 2.20
CA LYS A 149 -2.82 -14.18 0.96
C LYS A 149 -1.59 -13.31 0.68
N LYS A 150 -1.69 -11.99 0.82
CA LYS A 150 -0.56 -11.07 0.66
C LYS A 150 0.56 -11.36 1.68
N LEU A 151 0.20 -11.58 2.95
CA LEU A 151 1.13 -11.95 4.01
C LEU A 151 1.86 -13.26 3.70
N LYS A 152 1.14 -14.27 3.22
CA LYS A 152 1.76 -15.52 2.78
C LYS A 152 2.74 -15.28 1.63
N ASN A 153 2.31 -14.57 0.59
CA ASN A 153 3.15 -14.31 -0.58
C ASN A 153 4.43 -13.55 -0.21
N VAL A 154 4.33 -12.51 0.61
CA VAL A 154 5.52 -11.72 1.00
C VAL A 154 6.50 -12.54 1.85
N LYS A 155 6.01 -13.45 2.70
CA LYS A 155 6.85 -14.39 3.45
C LYS A 155 7.54 -15.37 2.51
N ASP A 156 6.83 -15.93 1.53
CA ASP A 156 7.41 -16.82 0.52
C ASP A 156 8.49 -16.11 -0.32
N GLU A 157 8.25 -14.85 -0.71
CA GLU A 157 9.22 -14.04 -1.45
C GLU A 157 10.44 -13.67 -0.62
N TYR A 158 10.26 -13.34 0.66
CA TYR A 158 11.36 -13.09 1.57
C TYR A 158 12.29 -14.30 1.68
N GLU A 159 11.73 -15.49 1.92
CA GLU A 159 12.48 -16.75 1.98
C GLU A 159 13.24 -17.02 0.69
N LYS A 160 12.65 -16.72 -0.46
CA LYS A 160 13.34 -16.86 -1.76
C LYS A 160 14.55 -15.93 -1.85
N HIS A 161 14.41 -14.66 -1.49
CA HIS A 161 15.49 -13.69 -1.63
C HIS A 161 16.61 -13.87 -0.58
N ILE A 162 16.26 -14.26 0.65
CA ILE A 162 17.22 -14.41 1.74
C ILE A 162 18.10 -15.66 1.58
N ASN A 163 17.59 -16.70 0.92
CA ASN A 163 18.33 -17.94 0.63
C ASN A 163 19.19 -17.86 -0.64
N GLN A 164 19.03 -16.80 -1.45
CA GLN A 164 19.80 -16.56 -2.68
C GLN A 164 21.02 -15.64 -2.49
N LYS A 165 21.16 -15.03 -1.32
CA LYS A 165 22.21 -14.05 -0.98
C LYS A 165 23.22 -14.62 -0.01
#